data_AF-A0A6P0XR46-F1
#
_entry.id   AF-A0A6P0XR46-F1
#
_cell.length_a   1.000
_cell.length_b   1.000
_cell.length_c   1.000
_cell.angle_alpha   90.00
_cell.angle_beta   90.00
_cell.angle_gamma   90.00
#
_symmetry.space_group_name_H-M   'P 1'
#
loop_
_entity.id
_entity.type
_entity.pdbx_description
1 polymer ?
#
loop_
_entity_poly.entity_id
_entity_poly.type
_entity_poly.pdbx_seq_one_letter_code
_entity_poly.pdbx_strand_id
1 'polypeptide(L)'
;LEYIRPMNDVEGLAKRFFTAQEYNLISQLPPQQQQEILFKIWTCKEAYLKATGDGLAGGLEKVEVCLKPEQPIQFISINGDFQEASRWYLHQFIPESNYIAAVVVAGKNQHLSFWQTTEL
;
A
#
# COMPACT_ATOMS: atom_id res chain seq x y z
N LEU A 1 -2.58 1.69 8.16
CA LEU A 1 -2.90 0.58 9.07
C LEU A 1 -4.34 0.21 8.79
N GLU A 2 -4.60 -1.04 8.47
CA GLU A 2 -5.93 -1.56 8.20
C GLU A 2 -6.12 -2.92 8.86
N TYR A 3 -7.34 -3.17 9.32
CA TYR A 3 -7.77 -4.50 9.76
C TYR A 3 -8.32 -5.28 8.56
N ILE A 4 -7.71 -6.42 8.28
CA ILE A 4 -8.09 -7.32 7.20
C ILE A 4 -9.35 -8.06 7.63
N ARG A 5 -10.47 -7.70 7.01
CA ARG A 5 -11.77 -8.34 7.22
C ARG A 5 -12.36 -8.80 5.88
N PRO A 6 -13.18 -9.87 5.88
CA PRO A 6 -13.89 -10.31 4.69
C PRO A 6 -14.61 -9.16 3.98
N MET A 7 -14.47 -9.11 2.67
CA MET A 7 -15.02 -8.06 1.82
C MET A 7 -15.64 -8.67 0.56
N ASN A 8 -16.83 -8.19 0.20
CA ASN A 8 -17.62 -8.77 -0.88
C ASN A 8 -17.27 -8.23 -2.28
N ASP A 9 -16.69 -7.03 -2.40
CA ASP A 9 -16.42 -6.38 -3.70
C ASP A 9 -14.97 -5.86 -3.80
N VAL A 10 -14.02 -6.80 -3.74
CA VAL A 10 -12.58 -6.48 -3.85
C VAL A 10 -12.24 -5.93 -5.23
N GLU A 11 -12.74 -6.57 -6.29
CA GLU A 11 -12.46 -6.14 -7.67
C GLU A 11 -13.07 -4.78 -8.00
N GLY A 12 -14.29 -4.48 -7.54
CA GLY A 12 -14.92 -3.18 -7.76
C GLY A 12 -14.16 -2.04 -7.10
N LEU A 13 -13.63 -2.26 -5.89
CA LEU A 13 -12.78 -1.28 -5.21
C LEU A 13 -11.44 -1.10 -5.92
N ALA A 14 -10.77 -2.19 -6.30
CA ALA A 14 -9.53 -2.13 -7.06
C ALA A 14 -9.73 -1.36 -8.37
N LYS A 15 -10.79 -1.65 -9.12
CA LYS A 15 -11.13 -0.96 -10.37
C LYS A 15 -11.39 0.53 -10.19
N ARG A 16 -11.97 0.92 -9.06
CA ARG A 16 -12.35 2.32 -8.79
C ARG A 16 -11.16 3.18 -8.33
N PHE A 17 -10.22 2.62 -7.57
CA PHE A 17 -9.22 3.40 -6.85
C PHE A 17 -7.77 3.10 -7.24
N PHE A 18 -7.49 2.00 -7.94
CA PHE A 18 -6.13 1.60 -8.30
C PHE A 18 -5.83 1.84 -9.78
N THR A 19 -4.55 1.72 -10.14
CA THR A 19 -4.16 1.81 -11.55
C THR A 19 -4.70 0.62 -12.33
N ALA A 20 -4.80 0.74 -13.65
CA ALA A 20 -5.21 -0.38 -14.50
C ALA A 20 -4.30 -1.61 -14.33
N GLN A 21 -2.99 -1.39 -14.08
CA GLN A 21 -2.03 -2.46 -13.88
C GLN A 21 -2.28 -3.20 -12.55
N GLU A 22 -2.51 -2.46 -11.47
CA GLU A 22 -2.80 -3.03 -10.15
C GLU A 22 -4.17 -3.72 -10.11
N TYR A 23 -5.18 -3.16 -10.78
CA TYR A 23 -6.47 -3.82 -10.96
C TYR A 23 -6.31 -5.16 -11.70
N ASN A 24 -5.62 -5.16 -12.84
CA ASN A 24 -5.38 -6.38 -13.62
C ASN A 24 -4.60 -7.43 -12.82
N LEU A 25 -3.64 -6.99 -11.99
CA LEU A 25 -2.92 -7.88 -11.08
C LEU A 25 -3.90 -8.54 -10.10
N ILE A 26 -4.74 -7.76 -9.42
CA ILE A 26 -5.70 -8.28 -8.45
C ILE A 26 -6.72 -9.21 -9.10
N SER A 27 -7.30 -8.83 -10.24
CA SER A 27 -8.37 -9.61 -10.91
C SER A 27 -7.89 -10.98 -11.41
N GLN A 28 -6.59 -11.17 -11.58
CA GLN A 28 -6.00 -12.44 -12.01
C GLN A 28 -5.66 -13.38 -10.85
N LEU A 29 -5.75 -12.91 -9.60
CA LEU A 29 -5.45 -13.72 -8.43
C LEU A 29 -6.65 -14.58 -8.00
N PRO A 30 -6.41 -15.73 -7.34
CA PRO A 30 -7.46 -16.47 -6.67
C PRO A 30 -8.20 -15.59 -5.65
N PRO A 31 -9.54 -15.71 -5.49
CA PRO A 31 -10.34 -14.85 -4.61
C PRO A 31 -9.80 -14.73 -3.18
N GLN A 32 -9.20 -15.79 -2.65
CA GLN A 32 -8.62 -15.83 -1.30
C GLN A 32 -7.42 -14.88 -1.15
N GLN A 33 -6.69 -14.58 -2.23
CA GLN A 33 -5.51 -13.72 -2.22
C GLN A 33 -5.85 -12.27 -2.60
N GLN A 34 -6.91 -12.05 -3.39
CA GLN A 34 -7.29 -10.71 -3.88
C GLN A 34 -7.44 -9.70 -2.75
N GLN A 35 -8.14 -10.07 -1.67
CA GLN A 35 -8.39 -9.19 -0.54
C GLN A 35 -7.10 -8.76 0.16
N GLU A 36 -6.19 -9.70 0.40
CA GLU A 36 -4.90 -9.41 1.04
C GLU A 36 -4.07 -8.45 0.17
N ILE A 37 -4.02 -8.69 -1.14
CA ILE A 37 -3.32 -7.81 -2.08
C ILE A 37 -3.96 -6.43 -2.13
N LEU A 38 -5.30 -6.33 -2.13
CA LEU A 38 -5.98 -5.04 -2.08
C LEU A 38 -5.57 -4.23 -0.85
N PHE A 39 -5.58 -4.83 0.34
CA PHE A 39 -5.18 -4.12 1.56
C PHE A 39 -3.68 -3.77 1.57
N LYS A 40 -2.83 -4.60 0.97
CA LYS A 40 -1.41 -4.29 0.78
C LYS A 40 -1.21 -3.02 -0.05
N ILE A 41 -1.89 -2.93 -1.20
CA ILE A 41 -1.81 -1.75 -2.08
C ILE A 41 -2.42 -0.54 -1.37
N TRP A 42 -3.63 -0.69 -0.85
CA TRP A 42 -4.40 0.37 -0.20
C TRP A 42 -3.59 1.06 0.89
N THR A 43 -3.01 0.29 1.81
CA THR A 43 -2.27 0.85 2.94
C THR A 43 -1.01 1.61 2.52
N CYS A 44 -0.31 1.16 1.48
CA CYS A 44 0.86 1.88 0.95
C CYS A 44 0.46 3.22 0.32
N LYS A 45 -0.58 3.21 -0.50
CA LYS A 45 -1.08 4.43 -1.15
C LYS A 45 -1.64 5.43 -0.13
N GLU A 46 -2.39 4.96 0.86
CA GLU A 46 -2.85 5.81 1.96
C GLU A 46 -1.70 6.43 2.76
N ALA A 47 -0.67 5.63 3.08
CA ALA A 47 0.48 6.13 3.82
C ALA A 47 1.19 7.25 3.05
N TYR A 48 1.30 7.12 1.72
CA TYR A 48 1.82 8.19 0.87
C TYR A 48 0.95 9.46 0.94
N LEU A 49 -0.35 9.35 0.71
CA LEU A 49 -1.26 10.51 0.72
C LEU A 49 -1.33 11.20 2.09
N LYS A 50 -1.15 10.43 3.17
CA LYS A 50 -1.02 10.96 4.53
C LYS A 50 0.30 11.70 4.73
N ALA A 51 1.39 11.20 4.14
CA ALA A 51 2.71 11.84 4.21
C ALA A 51 2.77 13.17 3.42
N THR A 52 2.03 13.30 2.32
CA THR A 52 1.97 14.55 1.53
C THR A 52 0.92 15.54 2.03
N GLY A 53 -0.12 15.07 2.72
CA GLY A 53 -1.23 15.89 3.19
C GLY A 53 -2.33 16.10 2.14
N ASP A 54 -2.28 15.39 1.01
CA ASP A 54 -3.23 15.56 -0.11
C ASP A 54 -4.62 14.94 0.17
N GLY A 55 -4.73 14.10 1.21
CA GLY A 55 -5.95 13.37 1.52
C GLY A 55 -6.30 12.30 0.47
N LEU A 56 -7.41 11.60 0.67
CA LEU A 56 -7.80 10.45 -0.15
C LEU A 56 -8.43 10.80 -1.50
N ALA A 57 -8.94 12.02 -1.67
CA ALA A 57 -9.77 12.39 -2.81
C ALA A 57 -8.95 12.49 -4.11
N GLY A 58 -9.07 11.49 -4.99
CA GLY A 58 -8.42 11.48 -6.31
C GLY A 58 -6.88 11.37 -6.25
N GLY A 59 -6.37 10.75 -5.19
CA GLY A 59 -4.93 10.55 -4.98
C GLY A 59 -4.47 9.10 -5.19
N LEU A 60 -5.34 8.12 -4.90
CA LEU A 60 -4.96 6.70 -4.90
C LEU A 60 -4.56 6.22 -6.29
N GLU A 61 -5.27 6.63 -7.33
CA GLU A 61 -5.01 6.26 -8.72
C GLU A 61 -3.70 6.86 -9.26
N LYS A 62 -3.14 7.88 -8.59
CA LYS A 62 -1.88 8.53 -8.97
C LYS A 62 -0.66 7.85 -8.36
N VAL A 63 -0.83 7.12 -7.28
CA VAL A 63 0.27 6.41 -6.61
C VAL A 63 0.32 5.00 -7.15
N GLU A 64 1.42 4.58 -7.76
CA GLU A 64 1.55 3.23 -8.29
C GLU A 64 2.59 2.45 -7.49
N VAL A 65 2.26 1.23 -7.09
CA VAL A 65 3.17 0.35 -6.32
C VAL A 65 3.43 -0.98 -7.00
N CYS A 66 4.65 -1.50 -6.83
CA CYS A 66 5.07 -2.78 -7.34
C CYS A 66 4.89 -3.87 -6.27
N LEU A 67 4.14 -4.91 -6.62
CA LEU A 67 4.04 -6.14 -5.83
C LEU A 67 4.78 -7.27 -6.53
N LYS A 68 5.82 -7.80 -5.88
CA LYS A 68 6.52 -9.00 -6.33
C LYS A 68 6.61 -9.98 -5.15
N PRO A 69 6.36 -11.29 -5.35
CA PRO A 69 6.30 -12.27 -4.26
C PRO A 69 7.54 -12.31 -3.36
N GLU A 70 8.70 -11.87 -3.85
CA GLU A 70 9.99 -11.96 -3.15
C GLU A 70 10.67 -10.60 -2.96
N GLN A 71 9.97 -9.49 -3.21
CA GLN A 71 10.54 -8.15 -3.04
C GLN A 71 9.65 -7.30 -2.14
N PRO A 72 10.23 -6.43 -1.31
CA PRO A 72 9.46 -5.40 -0.62
C PRO A 72 8.63 -4.61 -1.62
N ILE A 73 7.42 -4.22 -1.22
CA ILE A 73 6.60 -3.29 -1.99
C ILE A 73 7.35 -1.96 -2.17
N GLN A 74 7.30 -1.42 -3.38
CA GLN A 74 8.02 -0.19 -3.74
C GLN A 74 7.11 0.71 -4.58
N PHE A 75 7.32 2.02 -4.53
CA PHE A 75 6.69 2.91 -5.49
C PHE A 75 7.29 2.69 -6.89
N ILE A 76 6.41 2.60 -7.89
CA ILE A 76 6.79 2.62 -9.30
C ILE A 76 6.78 4.07 -9.78
N SER A 77 5.64 4.75 -9.64
CA SER A 77 5.45 6.11 -10.12
C SER A 77 4.51 6.88 -9.19
N ILE A 78 4.68 8.20 -9.13
CA ILE A 78 3.73 9.13 -8.53
C ILE A 78 3.24 10.05 -9.64
N ASN A 79 1.96 9.96 -10.00
CA ASN A 79 1.35 10.67 -11.12
C ASN A 79 2.14 10.49 -12.44
N GLY A 80 2.68 9.28 -12.65
CA GLY A 80 3.54 8.95 -13.80
C GLY A 80 5.00 9.39 -13.66
N ASP A 81 5.39 10.02 -12.55
CA ASP A 81 6.77 10.46 -12.30
C ASP A 81 7.55 9.43 -11.47
N PHE A 82 8.54 8.79 -12.12
CA PHE A 82 9.46 7.83 -11.50
C PHE A 82 10.51 8.50 -10.60
N GLN A 83 10.92 9.74 -10.92
CA GLN A 83 11.87 10.47 -10.11
C GLN A 83 11.23 10.89 -8.80
N GLU A 84 9.99 11.37 -8.85
CA GLU A 84 9.23 11.68 -7.64
C GLU A 84 9.05 10.44 -6.78
N ALA A 85 8.63 9.31 -7.35
CA ALA A 85 8.54 8.04 -6.62
C ALA A 85 9.84 7.67 -5.90
N SER A 86 10.99 7.91 -6.53
CA SER A 86 12.31 7.60 -5.96
C SER A 86 12.69 8.43 -4.73
N ARG A 87 11.97 9.52 -4.44
CA ARG A 87 12.21 10.39 -3.28
C ARG A 87 11.58 9.87 -2.00
N TRP A 88 10.77 8.82 -2.08
CA TRP A 88 10.01 8.31 -0.95
C TRP A 88 10.52 6.95 -0.51
N TYR A 89 10.63 6.78 0.80
CA TYR A 89 10.84 5.49 1.41
C TYR A 89 9.48 4.90 1.81
N LEU A 90 9.23 3.67 1.36
CA LEU A 90 8.04 2.88 1.69
C LEU A 90 8.45 1.63 2.45
N HIS A 91 7.78 1.37 3.57
CA HIS A 91 7.93 0.14 4.32
C HIS A 91 6.58 -0.41 4.74
N GLN A 92 6.30 -1.64 4.35
CA GLN A 92 5.10 -2.39 4.75
C GLN A 92 5.45 -3.42 5.82
N PHE A 93 4.59 -3.57 6.81
CA PHE A 93 4.78 -4.50 7.93
C PHE A 93 3.44 -4.98 8.49
N ILE A 94 3.50 -6.07 9.25
CA ILE A 94 2.35 -6.67 9.95
C ILE A 94 2.53 -6.37 11.44
N PRO A 95 1.78 -5.40 12.02
CA PRO A 95 1.93 -5.07 13.43
C PRO A 95 1.30 -6.12 14.34
N GLU A 96 0.26 -6.81 13.87
CA GLU A 96 -0.48 -7.84 14.60
C GLU A 96 -1.21 -8.74 13.60
N SER A 97 -1.64 -9.92 14.04
CA SER A 97 -2.46 -10.84 13.26
C SER A 97 -3.69 -10.15 12.66
N ASN A 98 -3.93 -10.35 11.37
CA ASN A 98 -5.01 -9.71 10.58
C ASN A 98 -4.90 -8.19 10.42
N TYR A 99 -3.76 -7.58 10.74
CA TYR A 99 -3.51 -6.18 10.44
C TYR A 99 -2.42 -6.04 9.39
N ILE A 100 -2.51 -4.96 8.61
CA ILE A 100 -1.43 -4.55 7.74
C ILE A 100 -1.21 -3.05 7.83
N ALA A 101 0.06 -2.66 7.84
CA ALA A 101 0.46 -1.27 7.95
C ALA A 101 1.53 -0.93 6.93
N ALA A 102 1.58 0.34 6.58
CA ALA A 102 2.66 0.91 5.80
C ALA A 102 3.07 2.25 6.42
N VAL A 103 4.36 2.54 6.34
CA VAL A 103 4.96 3.82 6.67
C VAL A 103 5.60 4.37 5.41
N VAL A 104 5.34 5.66 5.15
CA VAL A 104 5.93 6.41 4.05
C VAL A 104 6.54 7.68 4.60
N VAL A 105 7.78 7.96 4.21
CA VAL A 105 8.50 9.18 4.59
C VAL A 105 9.34 9.69 3.44
N ALA A 106 9.59 10.99 3.40
CA ALA A 106 10.49 11.58 2.42
C ALA A 106 11.96 11.18 2.68
N GLY A 107 12.73 11.02 1.61
CA GLY A 107 14.15 10.63 1.64
C GLY A 107 14.39 9.13 1.41
N LYS A 108 15.67 8.76 1.38
CA LYS A 108 16.15 7.38 1.17
C LYS A 108 16.83 6.85 2.44
N ASN A 109 16.98 5.52 2.53
CA ASN A 109 17.76 4.82 3.57
C ASN A 109 17.30 5.14 5.01
N GLN A 110 16.00 4.99 5.25
CA GLN A 110 15.43 5.22 6.56
C GLN A 110 15.58 3.98 7.44
N HIS A 111 15.85 4.20 8.73
CA HIS A 111 15.88 3.13 9.73
C HIS A 111 14.59 3.14 10.53
N LEU A 112 13.85 2.05 10.49
CA LEU A 112 12.65 1.86 11.30
C LEU A 112 12.98 1.00 12.51
N SER A 113 12.52 1.45 13.67
CA SER A 113 12.55 0.68 14.91
C SER A 113 11.12 0.44 15.36
N PHE A 114 10.88 -0.74 15.93
CA PHE A 114 9.58 -1.12 16.49
C PHE A 114 9.76 -1.36 17.99
N TRP A 115 8.84 -0.82 18.78
CA TRP A 115 8.85 -0.96 20.24
C TRP A 115 7.61 -1.72 20.67
N GLN A 116 7.80 -2.69 21.56
CA GLN A 116 6.71 -3.41 22.20
C GLN A 116 6.70 -3.03 23.67
N THR A 117 5.58 -2.49 24.14
CA THR A 117 5.37 -2.24 25.56
C THR A 117 4.69 -3.46 26.16
N THR A 118 5.28 -4.06 27.19
CA THR A 118 4.54 -4.96 28.06
C THR A 118 3.56 -4.13 28.88
N GLU A 119 2.26 -4.42 28.76
CA GLU A 119 1.30 -3.96 29.77
C GLU A 119 1.68 -4.62 31.11
N LEU A 120 1.72 -3.82 32.18
CA LEU A 120 1.94 -4.27 33.56
C LEU A 120 0.67 -4.90 34.15
#